data_AF-A0A0L8HP30-F1
#
_entry.id   AF-A0A0L8HP30-F1
#
_cell.length_a   1.000
_cell.length_b   1.000
_cell.length_c   1.000
_cell.angle_alpha   90.00
_cell.angle_beta   90.00
_cell.angle_gamma   90.00
#
_symmetry.space_group_name_H-M   'P 1'
#
loop_
_entity.id
_entity.type
_entity.pdbx_description
1 polymer ?
#
loop_
_entity_poly.entity_id
_entity_poly.type
_entity_poly.pdbx_seq_one_letter_code
_entity_poly.pdbx_strand_id
1 'polypeptide(L)'
;EVAENSVIHSDEWPAYSNLDHLNFRHSTVNHQRHYVDPNTGTNTQAIERIRLDSKIRILEKMRGVNQRTFQSHLDYFCWLQMRKSAENVFLRS
;
A
#
# COMPACT_ATOMS: atom_id res chain seq x y z
N GLU A 1 2.35 1.33 -12.89
CA GLU A 1 2.82 0.09 -13.52
C GLU A 1 3.33 -0.84 -12.44
N VAL A 2 3.16 -2.15 -12.61
CA VAL A 2 3.64 -3.18 -11.68
C VAL A 2 5.02 -3.63 -12.17
N ALA A 3 6.02 -3.65 -11.28
CA ALA A 3 7.37 -4.05 -11.66
C ALA A 3 7.38 -5.52 -12.12
N GLU A 4 8.18 -5.83 -13.13
CA GLU A 4 8.34 -7.20 -13.60
C GLU A 4 8.80 -8.11 -12.44
N ASN A 5 8.25 -9.33 -12.37
CA ASN A 5 8.50 -10.32 -11.32
C ASN A 5 8.07 -9.90 -9.88
N SER A 6 7.33 -8.80 -9.72
CA SER A 6 6.75 -8.44 -8.42
C SER A 6 5.47 -9.22 -8.11
N VAL A 7 5.12 -9.29 -6.82
CA VAL A 7 3.90 -9.93 -6.31
C VAL A 7 2.97 -8.86 -5.77
N ILE A 8 1.69 -8.93 -6.15
CA ILE A 8 0.64 -8.10 -5.56
C ILE A 8 0.12 -8.82 -4.31
N HIS A 9 0.10 -8.11 -3.18
CA HIS A 9 -0.53 -8.59 -1.95
C HIS A 9 -1.82 -7.81 -1.67
N SER A 10 -2.94 -8.49 -1.45
CA SER A 10 -4.22 -7.85 -1.09
C SER A 10 -5.08 -8.69 -0.15
N ASP A 11 -6.22 -8.15 0.25
CA ASP A 11 -7.31 -8.95 0.81
C ASP A 11 -8.05 -9.74 -0.30
N GLU A 12 -9.02 -10.56 0.10
CA GLU A 12 -9.87 -11.35 -0.80
C GLU A 12 -11.07 -10.56 -1.35
N TRP A 13 -10.95 -9.24 -1.53
CA TRP A 13 -12.05 -8.46 -2.09
C TRP A 13 -12.33 -8.89 -3.55
N PRO A 14 -13.60 -9.19 -3.94
CA PRO A 14 -13.89 -9.76 -5.26
C PRO A 14 -13.41 -8.94 -6.46
N ALA A 15 -13.24 -7.62 -6.30
CA ALA A 15 -12.69 -6.76 -7.35
C ALA A 15 -11.25 -7.14 -7.76
N TYR A 16 -10.49 -7.80 -6.87
CA TYR A 16 -9.12 -8.25 -7.13
C TYR A 16 -9.03 -9.70 -7.62
N SER A 17 -10.15 -10.44 -7.67
CA SER A 17 -10.15 -11.86 -8.06
C SER A 17 -9.64 -12.13 -9.47
N ASN A 18 -9.64 -11.13 -10.35
CA ASN A 18 -9.22 -11.28 -11.75
C ASN A 18 -7.74 -11.01 -11.98
N LEU A 19 -6.94 -10.70 -10.95
CA LEU A 19 -5.52 -10.33 -11.11
C LEU A 19 -4.68 -11.48 -11.69
N ASP A 20 -4.94 -12.72 -11.26
CA ASP A 20 -4.27 -13.90 -11.80
C ASP A 20 -4.54 -14.08 -13.31
N HIS A 21 -5.77 -13.82 -13.75
CA HIS A 21 -6.16 -13.89 -15.17
C HIS A 21 -5.57 -12.75 -16.02
N LEU A 22 -5.14 -11.66 -15.38
CA LEU A 22 -4.45 -10.54 -16.02
C LEU A 22 -2.92 -10.73 -16.05
N ASN A 23 -2.42 -11.93 -15.75
CA ASN A 23 -1.00 -12.29 -15.67
C ASN A 23 -0.23 -11.54 -14.57
N PHE A 24 -0.92 -11.06 -13.52
CA PHE A 24 -0.24 -10.60 -12.33
C PHE A 24 -0.04 -11.76 -11.36
N ARG A 25 1.14 -11.81 -10.72
CA ARG A 25 1.34 -12.73 -9.59
C ARG A 25 0.64 -12.14 -8.36
N HIS A 26 -0.43 -12.80 -7.91
CA HIS A 26 -1.25 -12.33 -6.80
C HIS A 26 -1.13 -13.26 -5.59
N SER A 27 -1.18 -12.68 -4.39
CA SER A 27 -1.26 -13.42 -3.13
C SER A 27 -2.21 -12.69 -2.19
N THR A 28 -3.09 -13.43 -1.54
CA THR A 28 -4.17 -12.87 -0.73
C THR A 28 -4.08 -13.29 0.72
N VAL A 29 -4.78 -12.57 1.59
CA VAL A 29 -5.04 -12.98 2.97
C VAL A 29 -6.51 -12.82 3.31
N ASN A 30 -7.10 -13.87 3.89
CA ASN A 30 -8.46 -13.83 4.41
C ASN A 30 -8.46 -13.33 5.86
N HIS A 31 -8.73 -12.04 6.06
CA HIS A 31 -8.76 -11.42 7.38
C HIS A 31 -9.86 -11.93 8.34
N GLN A 32 -10.88 -12.65 7.84
CA GLN A 32 -11.87 -13.29 8.71
C GLN A 32 -11.32 -14.55 9.37
N ARG A 33 -10.33 -15.20 8.74
CA ARG A 33 -9.76 -16.47 9.19
C ARG A 33 -8.38 -16.28 9.82
N HIS A 34 -7.54 -15.45 9.22
CA HIS A 34 -6.14 -15.32 9.59
C HIS A 34 -5.63 -13.88 9.46
N TYR A 35 -4.76 -13.47 10.39
CA TYR A 35 -4.05 -12.19 10.30
C TYR A 35 -2.82 -12.25 9.37
N VAL A 36 -2.27 -13.45 9.22
CA VAL A 36 -1.21 -13.83 8.28
C VAL A 36 -1.64 -15.15 7.66
N ASP A 37 -1.64 -15.26 6.34
CA ASP A 37 -1.99 -16.51 5.67
C ASP A 37 -0.98 -17.62 6.05
N PRO A 38 -1.41 -18.76 6.60
CA PRO A 38 -0.50 -19.77 7.15
C PRO A 38 0.26 -20.56 6.06
N ASN A 39 -0.25 -20.59 4.83
CA ASN A 39 0.35 -21.36 3.74
C ASN A 39 1.39 -20.55 2.97
N THR A 40 1.12 -19.27 2.76
CA THR A 40 1.94 -18.36 1.94
C THR A 40 2.75 -17.36 2.77
N GLY A 41 2.39 -17.16 4.05
CA GLY A 41 2.95 -16.10 4.90
C GLY A 41 2.46 -14.69 4.52
N THR A 42 1.52 -14.57 3.58
CA THR A 42 1.01 -13.28 3.09
C THR A 42 0.32 -12.50 4.20
N ASN A 43 0.63 -11.22 4.31
CA ASN A 43 -0.10 -10.28 5.15
C ASN A 43 -0.12 -8.89 4.50
N THR A 44 -1.05 -8.06 4.93
CA THR A 44 -1.29 -6.71 4.39
C THR A 44 -1.06 -5.62 5.44
N GLN A 45 -0.40 -5.95 6.56
CA GLN A 45 -0.28 -5.11 7.75
C GLN A 45 0.42 -3.79 7.45
N ALA A 46 1.49 -3.85 6.65
CA ALA A 46 2.20 -2.66 6.19
C ALA A 46 1.29 -1.75 5.33
N ILE A 47 0.44 -2.34 4.49
CA ILE A 47 -0.52 -1.61 3.64
C ILE A 47 -1.57 -0.93 4.51
N GLU A 48 -2.14 -1.64 5.49
CA GLU A 48 -3.09 -1.10 6.45
C GLU A 48 -2.49 0.06 7.24
N ARG A 49 -1.23 -0.09 7.69
CA ARG A 49 -0.51 0.96 8.40
C ARG A 49 -0.28 2.21 7.53
N ILE A 50 0.17 2.04 6.29
CA ILE A 50 0.38 3.15 5.35
C ILE A 50 -0.93 3.90 5.09
N ARG A 51 -2.04 3.16 4.93
CA ARG A 51 -3.39 3.74 4.76
C ARG A 51 -3.85 4.52 5.99
N LEU A 52 -3.57 4.02 7.19
CA LEU A 52 -3.87 4.73 8.43
C LEU A 52 -3.06 6.03 8.53
N ASP A 53 -1.74 5.96 8.30
CA ASP A 53 -0.84 7.11 8.37
C ASP A 53 -1.24 8.19 7.35
N SER A 54 -1.70 7.81 6.15
CA SER A 54 -2.17 8.76 5.14
C SER A 54 -3.45 9.47 5.58
N LYS A 55 -4.42 8.73 6.15
CA LYS A 55 -5.66 9.30 6.68
C LYS A 55 -5.40 10.28 7.81
N ILE A 56 -4.59 9.90 8.80
CA ILE A 56 -4.26 10.78 9.92
C ILE A 56 -3.62 12.07 9.40
N ARG A 57 -2.66 11.95 8.47
CA ARG A 57 -1.98 13.13 7.96
C ARG A 57 -2.89 14.05 7.16
N ILE A 58 -3.64 13.51 6.20
CA ILE A 58 -4.36 14.30 5.20
C ILE A 58 -5.75 14.70 5.71
N LEU A 59 -6.46 13.81 6.38
CA LEU A 59 -7.84 14.06 6.81
C LEU A 59 -7.89 14.72 8.18
N GLU A 60 -7.12 14.23 9.15
CA GLU A 60 -7.22 14.70 10.54
C GLU A 60 -6.33 15.91 10.82
N LYS A 61 -5.06 15.87 10.37
CA LYS A 61 -4.09 16.93 10.70
C LYS A 61 -4.21 18.17 9.80
N MET A 62 -4.55 18.01 8.53
CA MET A 62 -4.69 19.15 7.60
C MET A 62 -6.06 19.83 7.67
N ARG A 63 -7.09 19.18 8.23
CA ARG A 63 -8.40 19.75 8.56
C ARG A 63 -9.09 20.54 7.42
N GLY A 64 -9.37 19.88 6.29
CA GLY A 64 -10.20 20.47 5.22
C GLY A 64 -9.58 20.46 3.83
N VAL A 65 -8.94 19.35 3.47
CA VAL A 65 -8.38 19.17 2.12
C VAL A 65 -9.49 19.15 1.08
N ASN A 66 -9.41 20.04 0.10
CA ASN A 66 -10.34 20.08 -1.02
C ASN A 66 -10.18 18.83 -1.90
N GLN A 67 -11.27 18.30 -2.43
CA GLN A 67 -11.24 17.15 -3.34
C GLN A 67 -10.31 17.36 -4.54
N ARG A 68 -10.20 18.59 -5.06
CA ARG A 68 -9.30 18.95 -6.16
C ARG A 68 -7.82 18.83 -5.81
N THR A 69 -7.45 19.05 -4.56
CA THR A 69 -6.05 18.96 -4.10
C THR A 69 -5.75 17.63 -3.43
N PHE A 70 -6.76 16.83 -3.11
CA PHE A 70 -6.62 15.56 -2.40
C PHE A 70 -5.62 14.61 -3.07
N GLN A 71 -5.66 14.49 -4.40
CA GLN A 71 -4.72 13.66 -5.15
C GLN A 71 -3.26 14.13 -4.94
N SER A 72 -2.99 15.44 -5.05
CA SER A 72 -1.64 15.97 -4.84
C SER A 72 -1.09 15.71 -3.43
N HIS A 73 -1.97 15.69 -2.40
CA HIS A 73 -1.57 15.32 -1.04
C HIS A 73 -1.24 13.83 -0.90
N LEU A 74 -1.99 12.96 -1.58
CA LEU A 74 -1.68 11.53 -1.66
C LEU A 74 -0.35 11.29 -2.38
N ASP A 75 -0.14 11.94 -3.53
CA ASP A 75 1.10 11.81 -4.31
C ASP A 75 2.31 12.24 -3.48
N TYR A 76 2.22 13.38 -2.79
CA TYR A 76 3.27 13.86 -1.90
C TYR A 76 3.49 12.92 -0.69
N PHE A 77 2.43 12.34 -0.15
CA PHE A 77 2.55 11.33 0.91
C PHE A 77 3.28 10.08 0.42
N CYS A 78 2.89 9.53 -0.73
CA CYS A 78 3.53 8.37 -1.35
C CYS A 78 5.01 8.63 -1.60
N TRP A 79 5.36 9.79 -2.17
CA TRP A 79 6.74 10.19 -2.38
C TRP A 79 7.55 10.22 -1.07
N LEU A 80 6.98 10.73 0.03
CA LEU A 80 7.64 10.70 1.33
C LEU A 80 7.84 9.29 1.88
N GLN A 81 6.91 8.36 1.67
CA GLN A 81 7.06 6.97 2.12
C GLN A 81 8.12 6.21 1.31
N MET A 82 8.17 6.44 -0.01
CA MET A 82 9.19 5.85 -0.88
C MET A 82 10.61 6.31 -0.50
N ARG A 83 10.77 7.57 -0.08
CA ARG A 83 12.07 8.09 0.37
C ARG A 83 12.50 7.62 1.76
N LYS A 84 11.56 7.26 2.64
CA LYS A 84 11.90 6.67 3.94
C LYS A 84 12.36 5.22 3.83
N SER A 85 11.88 4.52 2.79
CA SER A 85 12.21 3.11 2.53
C SER A 85 13.47 2.94 1.68
N ALA A 86 13.86 3.95 0.90
CA ALA A 86 15.18 4.02 0.29
C ALA A 86 16.21 4.42 1.36
N GLU A 87 17.25 3.59 1.58
CA GLU A 87 18.39 3.97 2.42
C GLU A 87 18.90 5.37 2.06
N ASN A 88 19.30 6.14 3.08
CA ASN A 88 19.83 7.50 2.94
C ASN A 88 21.07 7.53 2.02
N VAL A 89 20.87 7.74 0.72
CA VAL A 89 21.94 7.90 -0.29
C VAL A 89 22.82 9.15 0.00
N PHE A 90 22.41 10.03 0.92
CA PHE A 90 23.11 11.26 1.28
C PHE A 90 24.01 11.17 2.52
N LEU A 91 24.17 10.00 3.16
CA LEU A 91 25.05 9.83 4.35
C LEU A 91 26.35 9.07 4.05
N ARG A 92 26.87 9.13 2.82
CA ARG A 92 28.21 8.63 2.45
C ARG A 92 29.09 9.73 1.85
N SER A 93 29.24 10.84 2.56
CA SER A 93 30.33 11.81 2.33
C SER A 93 31.31 11.77 3.49
#